data_AF-A0A497Q535-F1
#
_entry.id   AF-A0A497Q535-F1
#
_cell.length_a   1.000
_cell.length_b   1.000
_cell.length_c   1.000
_cell.angle_alpha   90.00
_cell.angle_beta   90.00
_cell.angle_gamma   90.00
#
_symmetry.space_group_name_H-M   'P 1'
#
loop_
_entity.id
_entity.type
_entity.pdbx_description
1 polymer ?
#
loop_
_entity_poly.entity_id
_entity_poly.type
_entity_poly.pdbx_seq_one_letter_code
_entity_poly.pdbx_strand_id
1 'polypeptide(L)'
;MEDGPVTYTSLTRYYAVLFMALLVLGLVGLDLARYGLVVLGLDPAMWLAESIAVLLCVTITSAVIANRMRGLLSYSEPEWRFEVREVSLREYSSMVHEYRRAYVHMLRHVDLPLLVTAAVVAVTAVLFPFGLLSVSPYSLQYAPLVFGVLVIVYGLVVSRFAYRAFPTAASEALSFTPVSSLRHGVQLLSHNPAISWWGVRVRIGEHEGYFTLRDATPLGRIEGIEANVEVEIQMEGSQPALARARIVSTGEVFETEIRDSPAEALRETLVRAVIAYAKSCRDPSIVADSASDLGIQTSTELISFREPDGSKE
;
A
#
# COMPACT_ATOMS: atom_id res chain seq x y z
N MET A 1 1.77 -12.72 -31.32
CA MET A 1 2.79 -12.51 -30.27
C MET A 1 2.12 -11.65 -29.21
N GLU A 2 1.38 -12.30 -28.31
CA GLU A 2 0.52 -11.69 -27.29
C GLU A 2 0.65 -12.47 -25.97
N ASP A 3 1.84 -12.96 -25.62
CA ASP A 3 1.99 -13.84 -24.45
C ASP A 3 2.49 -13.10 -23.20
N GLY A 4 2.28 -11.78 -23.12
CA GLY A 4 2.53 -11.05 -21.87
C GLY A 4 1.42 -11.32 -20.83
N PRO A 5 1.72 -11.28 -19.51
CA PRO A 5 0.75 -11.53 -18.43
C PRO A 5 -0.44 -10.55 -18.39
N VAL A 6 -0.39 -9.48 -19.19
CA VAL A 6 -1.44 -8.48 -19.32
C VAL A 6 -1.88 -8.33 -20.75
N THR A 7 -3.16 -8.62 -20.99
CA THR A 7 -3.80 -8.35 -22.28
C THR A 7 -4.62 -7.06 -22.18
N TYR A 8 -4.36 -6.14 -23.11
CA TYR A 8 -5.09 -4.88 -23.22
C TYR A 8 -6.18 -5.02 -24.26
N THR A 9 -7.44 -5.10 -23.83
CA THR A 9 -8.56 -4.89 -24.75
C THR A 9 -8.69 -3.41 -25.09
N SER A 10 -9.15 -3.11 -26.32
CA SER A 10 -9.29 -1.73 -26.79
C SER A 10 -10.25 -0.92 -25.90
N LEU A 11 -9.73 0.12 -25.27
CA LEU A 11 -10.49 1.05 -24.41
C LEU A 11 -11.23 2.15 -25.19
N THR A 12 -11.04 2.24 -26.51
CA THR A 12 -11.52 3.35 -27.36
C THR A 12 -13.03 3.57 -27.25
N ARG A 13 -13.82 2.48 -27.18
CA ARG A 13 -15.28 2.56 -27.05
C ARG A 13 -15.71 3.25 -25.75
N TYR A 14 -14.99 3.00 -24.65
CA TYR A 14 -15.31 3.61 -23.36
C TYR A 14 -14.88 5.06 -23.29
N TYR A 15 -13.77 5.43 -23.92
CA TYR A 15 -13.41 6.85 -24.07
C TYR A 15 -14.47 7.62 -24.85
N ALA A 16 -15.03 7.04 -25.92
CA ALA A 16 -16.13 7.64 -26.66
C ALA A 16 -17.40 7.77 -25.82
N VAL A 17 -17.79 6.72 -25.08
CA VAL A 17 -18.95 6.75 -24.17
C VAL A 17 -18.76 7.79 -23.06
N LEU A 18 -17.58 7.85 -22.44
CA LEU A 18 -17.26 8.85 -21.41
C LEU A 18 -17.37 10.27 -21.99
N PHE A 19 -16.77 10.51 -23.15
CA PHE A 19 -16.81 11.81 -23.81
C PHE A 19 -18.25 12.24 -24.11
N MET A 20 -19.06 11.35 -24.68
CA MET A 20 -20.47 11.63 -24.98
C MET A 20 -21.29 11.89 -23.70
N ALA A 21 -21.06 11.10 -22.64
CA ALA A 21 -21.74 11.29 -21.37
C ALA A 21 -21.40 12.64 -20.72
N LEU A 22 -20.12 13.03 -20.74
CA LEU A 22 -19.68 14.34 -20.22
C LEU A 22 -20.23 15.50 -21.04
N LEU A 23 -20.31 15.38 -22.37
CA LEU A 23 -20.94 16.39 -23.21
C LEU A 23 -22.42 16.57 -22.88
N VAL A 24 -23.17 15.47 -22.77
CA VAL A 24 -24.60 15.52 -22.43
C VAL A 24 -24.80 16.13 -21.04
N LEU A 25 -24.02 15.72 -20.03
CA LEU A 25 -24.13 16.28 -18.67
C LEU A 25 -23.68 17.75 -18.61
N GLY A 26 -22.69 18.15 -19.42
CA GLY A 26 -22.30 19.55 -19.57
C GLY A 26 -23.41 20.41 -20.19
N LEU A 27 -24.13 19.90 -21.19
CA LEU A 27 -25.29 20.57 -21.78
C LEU A 27 -26.46 20.65 -20.80
N VAL A 28 -26.73 19.59 -20.02
CA VAL A 28 -27.73 19.61 -18.95
C VAL A 28 -27.35 20.64 -17.88
N GLY A 29 -26.09 20.68 -17.46
CA GLY A 29 -25.60 21.68 -16.51
C GLY A 29 -25.74 23.10 -17.04
N LEU A 30 -25.44 23.33 -18.32
CA LEU A 30 -25.64 24.62 -18.99
C LEU A 30 -27.11 25.04 -18.99
N ASP A 31 -28.03 24.13 -19.34
CA ASP A 31 -29.46 24.42 -19.37
C ASP A 31 -29.99 24.73 -17.95
N LEU A 32 -29.60 23.90 -16.97
CA LEU A 32 -29.93 24.12 -15.56
C LEU A 32 -29.42 25.48 -15.07
N ALA A 33 -28.19 25.86 -15.42
CA ALA A 33 -27.63 27.15 -15.06
C ALA A 33 -28.34 28.33 -15.72
N ARG A 34 -28.91 28.17 -16.92
CA ARG A 34 -29.72 29.24 -17.54
C ARG A 34 -30.96 29.56 -16.72
N TYR A 35 -31.63 28.56 -16.15
CA TYR A 35 -32.83 28.76 -15.34
C TYR A 35 -32.50 29.09 -13.88
N GLY A 36 -31.60 28.33 -13.25
CA GLY A 36 -31.26 28.49 -11.84
C GLY A 36 -30.61 29.85 -11.53
N LEU A 37 -29.80 30.39 -12.45
CA LEU A 37 -29.12 31.66 -12.22
C LEU A 37 -30.05 32.88 -12.27
N VAL A 38 -31.23 32.78 -12.89
CA VAL A 38 -32.24 33.85 -12.89
C VAL A 38 -32.79 34.09 -11.48
N VAL A 39 -32.86 33.04 -10.68
CA VAL A 39 -33.44 33.06 -9.32
C VAL A 39 -32.35 33.12 -8.25
N LEU A 40 -31.07 33.16 -8.64
CA LEU A 40 -29.92 33.11 -7.72
C LEU A 40 -29.96 34.18 -6.61
N GLY A 41 -30.46 35.38 -6.92
CA GLY A 41 -30.60 36.47 -5.95
C GLY A 41 -31.74 36.28 -4.94
N LEU A 42 -32.70 35.39 -5.24
CA LEU A 42 -33.87 35.10 -4.40
C LEU A 42 -33.65 33.83 -3.56
N ASP A 43 -33.08 32.78 -4.16
CA ASP A 43 -32.81 31.51 -3.49
C ASP A 43 -31.43 30.95 -3.88
N PRO A 44 -30.35 31.37 -3.18
CA PRO A 44 -29.02 30.86 -3.44
C PRO A 44 -28.85 29.39 -3.00
N ALA A 45 -29.70 28.89 -2.10
CA ALA A 45 -29.64 27.50 -1.64
C ALA A 45 -30.10 26.54 -2.74
N MET A 46 -31.10 26.93 -3.52
CA MET A 46 -31.57 26.16 -4.68
C MET A 46 -30.45 25.97 -5.71
N TRP A 47 -29.72 27.03 -6.06
CA TRP A 47 -28.57 26.93 -6.96
C TRP A 47 -27.48 25.98 -6.45
N LEU A 48 -27.14 26.05 -5.16
CA LEU A 48 -26.17 25.15 -4.55
C LEU A 48 -26.62 23.69 -4.65
N ALA A 49 -27.89 23.42 -4.31
CA ALA A 49 -28.45 22.06 -4.35
C ALA A 49 -28.45 21.49 -5.78
N GLU A 50 -28.90 22.25 -6.76
CA GLU A 50 -28.93 21.84 -8.17
C GLU A 50 -27.53 21.62 -8.74
N SER A 51 -26.59 22.53 -8.44
CA SER A 51 -25.19 22.40 -8.88
C SER A 51 -24.53 21.17 -8.29
N ILE A 52 -24.72 20.91 -6.99
CA ILE A 52 -24.21 19.70 -6.32
C ILE A 52 -24.83 18.45 -6.93
N ALA A 53 -26.13 18.45 -7.23
CA ALA A 53 -26.79 17.31 -7.87
C ALA A 53 -26.17 16.99 -9.25
N VAL A 54 -25.91 18.01 -10.08
CA VAL A 54 -25.23 17.83 -11.37
C VAL A 54 -23.82 17.25 -11.18
N LEU A 55 -23.03 17.79 -10.25
CA LEU A 55 -21.67 17.30 -9.96
C LEU A 55 -21.68 15.86 -9.42
N LEU A 56 -22.67 15.49 -8.61
CA LEU A 56 -22.86 14.11 -8.14
C LEU A 56 -23.20 13.17 -9.30
N CYS A 57 -24.11 13.57 -10.20
CA CYS A 57 -24.43 12.79 -11.40
C CYS A 57 -23.19 12.57 -12.29
N VAL A 58 -22.37 13.60 -12.49
CA VAL A 58 -21.10 13.48 -13.23
C VAL A 58 -20.14 12.55 -12.52
N THR A 59 -20.04 12.64 -11.19
CA THR A 59 -19.16 11.78 -10.39
C THR A 59 -19.55 10.32 -10.51
N ILE A 60 -20.84 10.00 -10.30
CA ILE A 60 -21.36 8.64 -10.40
C ILE A 60 -21.14 8.09 -11.81
N THR A 61 -21.51 8.85 -12.84
CA THR A 61 -21.37 8.42 -14.24
C THR A 61 -19.91 8.16 -14.60
N SER A 62 -19.02 9.10 -14.26
CA SER A 62 -17.57 8.99 -14.51
C SER A 62 -16.96 7.80 -13.77
N ALA A 63 -17.35 7.59 -12.50
CA ALA A 63 -16.87 6.47 -11.69
C ALA A 63 -17.34 5.12 -12.24
N VAL A 64 -18.60 4.99 -12.64
CA VAL A 64 -19.15 3.76 -13.23
C VAL A 64 -18.41 3.42 -14.53
N ILE A 65 -18.20 4.39 -15.41
CA ILE A 65 -17.48 4.17 -16.68
C ILE A 65 -16.02 3.80 -16.39
N ALA A 66 -15.34 4.54 -15.51
CA ALA A 66 -13.96 4.26 -15.14
C ALA A 66 -13.77 2.88 -14.51
N ASN A 67 -14.72 2.44 -13.67
CA ASN A 67 -14.72 1.10 -13.08
C ASN A 67 -14.86 0.01 -14.17
N ARG A 68 -15.77 0.21 -15.13
CA ARG A 68 -15.94 -0.72 -16.27
C ARG A 68 -14.70 -0.77 -17.16
N MET A 69 -14.06 0.37 -17.42
CA MET A 69 -12.79 0.42 -18.14
C MET A 69 -11.69 -0.35 -17.41
N ARG A 70 -11.64 -0.24 -16.08
CA ARG A 70 -10.67 -0.95 -15.25
C ARG A 70 -10.90 -2.45 -15.23
N GLY A 71 -12.16 -2.90 -15.25
CA GLY A 71 -12.50 -4.32 -15.31
C GLY A 71 -12.11 -5.03 -16.62
N LEU A 72 -11.72 -4.29 -17.67
CA LEU A 72 -11.26 -4.86 -18.93
C LEU A 72 -9.78 -5.23 -18.96
N LEU A 73 -9.01 -4.77 -17.98
CA LEU A 73 -7.63 -5.21 -17.79
C LEU A 73 -7.67 -6.63 -17.24
N SER A 74 -7.51 -7.60 -18.13
CA SER A 74 -7.37 -8.99 -17.72
C SER A 74 -5.90 -9.26 -17.38
N TYR A 75 -5.70 -9.90 -16.24
CA TYR A 75 -4.40 -10.29 -15.74
C TYR A 75 -4.42 -11.80 -15.57
N SER A 76 -3.48 -12.48 -16.21
CA SER A 76 -3.21 -13.88 -15.96
C SER A 76 -1.94 -13.93 -15.12
N GLU A 77 -2.00 -14.55 -13.94
CA GLU A 77 -0.80 -14.69 -13.12
C GLU A 77 0.20 -15.60 -13.85
N PRO A 78 1.41 -15.11 -14.16
CA PRO A 78 2.42 -15.93 -14.81
C PRO A 78 3.10 -16.85 -13.79
N GLU A 79 3.78 -17.87 -14.30
CA GLU A 79 4.72 -18.65 -13.49
C GLU A 79 5.97 -17.80 -13.22
N TRP A 80 5.98 -17.17 -12.05
CA TRP A 80 7.09 -16.34 -11.58
C TRP A 80 8.32 -17.19 -11.26
N ARG A 81 9.47 -16.80 -11.82
CA ARG A 81 10.76 -17.32 -11.37
C ARG A 81 11.24 -16.49 -10.20
N PHE A 82 11.06 -17.01 -8.99
CA PHE A 82 11.43 -16.30 -7.77
C PHE A 82 12.90 -16.51 -7.41
N GLU A 83 13.59 -15.39 -7.19
CA GLU A 83 14.89 -15.33 -6.53
C GLU A 83 14.74 -14.63 -5.17
N VAL A 84 15.36 -15.19 -4.14
CA VAL A 84 15.40 -14.56 -2.81
C VAL A 84 16.64 -13.68 -2.75
N ARG A 85 16.45 -12.40 -2.45
CA ARG A 85 17.55 -11.45 -2.33
C ARG A 85 17.47 -10.70 -1.01
N GLU A 86 18.63 -10.48 -0.39
CA GLU A 86 18.77 -9.60 0.78
C GLU A 86 19.24 -8.24 0.29
N VAL A 87 18.48 -7.20 0.62
CA VAL A 87 18.75 -5.82 0.18
C VAL A 87 18.68 -4.87 1.36
N SER A 88 19.37 -3.74 1.25
CA SER A 88 19.21 -2.67 2.25
C SER A 88 17.82 -2.05 2.20
N LEU A 89 17.35 -1.46 3.30
CA LEU A 89 16.06 -0.75 3.30
C LEU A 89 16.00 0.38 2.25
N ARG A 90 17.14 1.04 1.98
CA ARG A 90 17.26 2.09 0.97
C ARG A 90 17.13 1.52 -0.44
N GLU A 91 17.77 0.39 -0.71
CA GLU A 91 17.66 -0.30 -2.00
C GLU A 91 16.24 -0.79 -2.24
N TYR A 92 15.61 -1.44 -1.25
CA TYR A 92 14.21 -1.84 -1.32
C TYR A 92 13.29 -0.64 -1.60
N SER A 93 13.52 0.50 -0.95
CA SER A 93 12.78 1.72 -1.22
C SER A 93 12.92 2.20 -2.67
N SER A 94 14.10 2.05 -3.28
CA SER A 94 14.32 2.37 -4.69
C SER A 94 13.59 1.39 -5.60
N MET A 95 13.68 0.09 -5.32
CA MET A 95 13.00 -0.96 -6.08
C MET A 95 11.48 -0.79 -6.06
N VAL A 96 10.89 -0.48 -4.91
CA VAL A 96 9.44 -0.21 -4.80
C VAL A 96 9.05 1.04 -5.59
N HIS A 97 9.90 2.08 -5.63
CA HIS A 97 9.63 3.27 -6.42
C HIS A 97 9.61 2.97 -7.92
N GLU A 98 10.60 2.20 -8.41
CA GLU A 98 10.67 1.74 -9.79
C GLU A 98 9.50 0.82 -10.15
N TYR A 99 9.19 -0.13 -9.28
CA TYR A 99 8.03 -1.02 -9.40
C TYR A 99 6.73 -0.22 -9.55
N ARG A 100 6.48 0.73 -8.65
CA ARG A 100 5.28 1.59 -8.73
C ARG A 100 5.24 2.36 -10.05
N ARG A 101 6.39 2.85 -10.54
CA ARG A 101 6.47 3.61 -11.80
C ARG A 101 6.20 2.74 -13.03
N ALA A 102 6.70 1.50 -13.05
CA ALA A 102 6.45 0.55 -14.12
C ALA A 102 4.96 0.12 -14.17
N TYR A 103 4.38 -0.12 -13.00
CA TYR A 103 3.03 -0.68 -12.86
C TYR A 103 1.95 0.34 -12.49
N VAL A 104 2.17 1.65 -12.68
CA VAL A 104 1.18 2.72 -12.33
C VAL A 104 -0.20 2.44 -12.92
N HIS A 105 -0.23 1.87 -14.12
CA HIS A 105 -1.45 1.59 -14.85
C HIS A 105 -2.09 0.25 -14.49
N MET A 106 -1.44 -0.59 -13.67
CA MET A 106 -2.00 -1.85 -13.17
C MET A 106 -2.36 -1.76 -11.69
N LEU A 107 -1.54 -1.06 -10.91
CA LEU A 107 -1.73 -0.89 -9.48
C LEU A 107 -2.78 0.17 -9.15
N ARG A 108 -3.48 -0.06 -8.04
CA ARG A 108 -4.33 0.94 -7.40
C ARG A 108 -3.46 2.07 -6.83
N HIS A 109 -3.78 3.31 -7.19
CA HIS A 109 -3.10 4.49 -6.63
C HIS A 109 -4.09 5.63 -6.39
N VAL A 110 -4.08 6.17 -5.16
CA VAL A 110 -4.86 7.36 -4.81
C VAL A 110 -3.99 8.59 -5.07
N ASP A 111 -4.31 9.30 -6.15
CA ASP A 111 -3.60 10.50 -6.58
C ASP A 111 -4.24 11.73 -5.92
N LEU A 112 -3.72 12.12 -4.75
CA LEU A 112 -4.21 13.26 -3.98
C LEU A 112 -4.22 14.59 -4.77
N PRO A 113 -3.18 14.93 -5.57
CA PRO A 113 -3.23 16.08 -6.47
C PRO A 113 -4.47 16.12 -7.39
N LEU A 114 -4.86 14.99 -7.99
CA LEU A 114 -6.07 14.93 -8.81
C LEU A 114 -7.36 15.14 -7.99
N LEU A 115 -7.41 14.60 -6.77
CA LEU A 115 -8.55 14.82 -5.87
C LEU A 115 -8.68 16.31 -5.49
N VAL A 116 -7.57 16.97 -5.14
CA VAL A 116 -7.54 18.41 -4.86
C VAL A 116 -7.96 19.21 -6.09
N THR A 117 -7.47 18.84 -7.27
CA THR A 117 -7.85 19.48 -8.53
C THR A 117 -9.36 19.35 -8.78
N ALA A 118 -9.95 18.17 -8.55
CA ALA A 118 -11.39 17.97 -8.68
C ALA A 118 -12.18 18.84 -7.69
N ALA A 119 -11.73 18.93 -6.43
CA ALA A 119 -12.36 19.77 -5.42
C ALA A 119 -12.30 21.26 -5.81
N VAL A 120 -11.15 21.75 -6.27
CA VAL A 120 -10.99 23.14 -6.73
C VAL A 120 -11.91 23.44 -7.92
N VAL A 121 -11.97 22.53 -8.91
CA VAL A 121 -12.86 22.72 -10.07
C VAL A 121 -14.33 22.70 -9.65
N ALA A 122 -14.74 21.81 -8.74
CA ALA A 122 -16.10 21.77 -8.21
C ALA A 122 -16.49 23.06 -7.47
N VAL A 123 -15.63 23.50 -6.54
CA VAL A 123 -15.83 24.75 -5.79
C VAL A 123 -15.90 25.94 -6.74
N THR A 124 -15.01 25.98 -7.74
CA THR A 124 -15.02 27.03 -8.76
C THR A 124 -16.33 26.98 -9.55
N ALA A 125 -16.76 25.82 -10.04
CA ALA A 125 -18.01 25.69 -10.81
C ALA A 125 -19.22 26.23 -10.03
N VAL A 126 -19.33 25.89 -8.76
CA VAL A 126 -20.46 26.27 -7.90
C VAL A 126 -20.42 27.76 -7.53
N LEU A 127 -19.24 28.29 -7.19
CA LEU A 127 -19.08 29.64 -6.65
C LEU A 127 -18.86 30.71 -7.71
N PHE A 128 -18.42 30.34 -8.92
CA PHE A 128 -18.11 31.27 -9.99
C PHE A 128 -19.26 32.24 -10.35
N PRO A 129 -20.54 31.81 -10.41
CA PRO A 129 -21.63 32.74 -10.69
C PRO A 129 -21.81 33.84 -9.65
N PHE A 130 -21.55 33.56 -8.37
CA PHE A 130 -21.57 34.58 -7.31
C PHE A 130 -20.44 35.61 -7.49
N GLY A 131 -19.28 35.15 -7.96
CA GLY A 131 -18.18 36.03 -8.33
C GLY A 131 -18.51 36.93 -9.53
N LEU A 132 -19.23 36.42 -10.53
CA LEU A 132 -19.67 37.24 -11.67
C LEU A 132 -20.68 38.32 -11.28
N LEU A 133 -21.60 38.00 -10.37
CA LEU A 133 -22.57 38.97 -9.84
C LEU A 133 -21.90 40.19 -9.21
N SER A 134 -20.74 40.04 -8.58
CA SER A 134 -20.03 41.15 -7.94
C SER A 134 -19.32 42.08 -8.93
N VAL A 135 -19.02 41.61 -10.15
CA VAL A 135 -18.38 42.41 -11.19
C VAL A 135 -19.41 43.22 -11.99
N SER A 136 -20.44 42.56 -12.52
CA SER A 136 -21.50 43.21 -13.29
C SER A 136 -22.67 42.25 -13.53
N PRO A 137 -23.93 42.71 -13.44
CA PRO A 137 -25.10 41.89 -13.73
C PRO A 137 -25.12 41.36 -15.18
N TYR A 138 -24.54 42.10 -16.14
CA TYR A 138 -24.48 41.66 -17.54
C TYR A 138 -23.52 40.47 -17.75
N SER A 139 -22.56 40.27 -16.84
CA SER A 139 -21.61 39.15 -16.96
C SER A 139 -22.26 37.80 -16.64
N LEU A 140 -23.41 37.80 -15.96
CA LEU A 140 -24.15 36.59 -15.60
C LEU A 140 -24.63 35.81 -16.83
N GLN A 141 -24.78 36.46 -17.98
CA GLN A 141 -25.14 35.79 -19.24
C GLN A 141 -24.12 34.73 -19.69
N TYR A 142 -22.87 34.84 -19.25
CA TYR A 142 -21.80 33.88 -19.57
C TYR A 142 -21.69 32.74 -18.54
N ALA A 143 -22.28 32.91 -17.35
CA ALA A 143 -22.19 31.95 -16.26
C ALA A 143 -22.69 30.55 -16.63
N PRO A 144 -23.79 30.35 -17.40
CA PRO A 144 -24.21 29.02 -17.81
C PRO A 144 -23.19 28.30 -18.70
N LEU A 145 -22.53 29.03 -19.60
CA LEU A 145 -21.51 28.48 -20.48
C LEU A 145 -20.28 28.06 -19.67
N VAL A 146 -19.81 28.93 -18.76
CA VAL A 146 -18.67 28.62 -17.90
C VAL A 146 -18.97 27.44 -16.99
N PHE A 147 -20.17 27.37 -16.41
CA PHE A 147 -20.60 26.25 -15.59
C PHE A 147 -20.56 24.93 -16.37
N GLY A 148 -21.20 24.87 -17.56
CA GLY A 148 -21.20 23.66 -18.39
C GLY A 148 -19.79 23.20 -18.79
N VAL A 149 -18.88 24.12 -19.11
CA VAL A 149 -17.47 23.81 -19.38
C VAL A 149 -16.77 23.26 -18.14
N LEU A 150 -16.96 23.88 -16.97
CA LEU A 150 -16.37 23.41 -15.72
C LEU A 150 -16.92 22.04 -15.30
N VAL A 151 -18.18 21.73 -15.58
CA VAL A 151 -18.78 20.40 -15.38
C VAL A 151 -18.05 19.34 -16.23
N ILE A 152 -17.74 19.65 -17.48
CA ILE A 152 -16.97 18.74 -18.36
C ILE A 152 -15.55 18.56 -17.81
N VAL A 153 -14.86 19.66 -17.47
CA VAL A 153 -13.50 19.60 -16.90
C VAL A 153 -13.49 18.80 -15.60
N TYR A 154 -14.47 19.02 -14.72
CA TYR A 154 -14.64 18.26 -13.49
C TYR A 154 -14.79 16.76 -13.78
N GLY A 155 -15.65 16.38 -14.71
CA GLY A 155 -15.83 14.98 -15.10
C GLY A 155 -14.57 14.33 -15.69
N LEU A 156 -13.76 15.07 -16.43
CA LEU A 156 -12.46 14.58 -16.92
C LEU A 156 -11.47 14.32 -15.77
N VAL A 157 -11.40 15.23 -14.78
CA VAL A 157 -10.53 15.05 -13.61
C VAL A 157 -11.01 13.88 -12.75
N VAL A 158 -12.32 13.80 -12.48
CA VAL A 158 -12.92 12.73 -11.68
C VAL A 158 -12.79 11.38 -12.37
N SER A 159 -13.03 11.28 -13.67
CA SER A 159 -12.85 10.01 -14.41
C SER A 159 -11.39 9.54 -14.37
N ARG A 160 -10.41 10.45 -14.50
CA ARG A 160 -8.99 10.12 -14.35
C ARG A 160 -8.64 9.67 -12.94
N PHE A 161 -9.14 10.36 -11.93
CA PHE A 161 -8.96 9.99 -10.51
C PHE A 161 -9.59 8.61 -10.22
N ALA A 162 -10.85 8.42 -10.60
CA ALA A 162 -11.60 7.18 -10.41
C ALA A 162 -10.91 6.02 -11.12
N TYR A 163 -10.44 6.21 -12.35
CA TYR A 163 -9.66 5.21 -13.08
C TYR A 163 -8.41 4.80 -12.28
N ARG A 164 -7.67 5.72 -11.66
CA ARG A 164 -6.50 5.36 -10.83
C ARG A 164 -6.86 4.71 -9.50
N ALA A 165 -7.99 5.10 -8.91
CA ALA A 165 -8.42 4.70 -7.58
C ALA A 165 -9.09 3.32 -7.51
N PHE A 166 -9.71 2.85 -8.59
CA PHE A 166 -10.32 1.51 -8.63
C PHE A 166 -9.27 0.40 -8.75
N PRO A 167 -9.40 -0.70 -7.97
CA PRO A 167 -8.52 -1.85 -8.07
C PRO A 167 -8.72 -2.59 -9.40
N THR A 168 -7.68 -3.28 -9.83
CA THR A 168 -7.70 -4.24 -10.95
C THR A 168 -7.49 -5.66 -10.43
N ALA A 169 -7.77 -6.68 -11.25
CA ALA A 169 -7.38 -8.06 -10.96
C ALA A 169 -5.86 -8.19 -10.72
N ALA A 170 -5.05 -7.42 -11.44
CA ALA A 170 -3.60 -7.37 -11.23
C ALA A 170 -3.19 -6.75 -9.89
N SER A 171 -4.00 -5.86 -9.30
CA SER A 171 -3.61 -5.12 -8.09
C SER A 171 -3.40 -6.03 -6.88
N GLU A 172 -4.14 -7.13 -6.77
CA GLU A 172 -3.98 -8.11 -5.70
C GLU A 172 -2.75 -8.98 -5.94
N ALA A 173 -2.58 -9.49 -7.16
CA ALA A 173 -1.45 -10.33 -7.54
C ALA A 173 -0.10 -9.60 -7.54
N LEU A 174 -0.10 -8.29 -7.80
CA LEU A 174 1.08 -7.43 -7.83
C LEU A 174 1.27 -6.64 -6.52
N SER A 175 0.66 -7.10 -5.42
CA SER A 175 0.82 -6.50 -4.11
C SER A 175 2.27 -6.60 -3.61
N PHE A 176 2.68 -5.62 -2.80
CA PHE A 176 4.02 -5.53 -2.21
C PHE A 176 3.92 -4.91 -0.82
N THR A 177 4.88 -5.22 0.06
CA THR A 177 4.93 -4.68 1.42
C THR A 177 5.32 -3.20 1.39
N PRO A 178 4.53 -2.28 1.98
CA PRO A 178 4.89 -0.86 2.04
C PRO A 178 6.20 -0.61 2.79
N VAL A 179 7.02 0.30 2.28
CA VAL A 179 8.30 0.71 2.91
C VAL A 179 8.08 1.24 4.34
N SER A 180 6.97 1.93 4.57
CA SER A 180 6.60 2.44 5.90
C SER A 180 6.39 1.32 6.90
N SER A 181 5.80 0.19 6.49
CA SER A 181 5.61 -0.98 7.35
C SER A 181 6.96 -1.57 7.73
N LEU A 182 7.83 -1.82 6.75
CA LEU A 182 9.17 -2.36 6.99
C LEU A 182 10.01 -1.50 7.93
N ARG A 183 9.87 -0.17 7.88
CA ARG A 183 10.58 0.74 8.79
C ARG A 183 10.28 0.46 10.26
N HIS A 184 9.04 0.09 10.61
CA HIS A 184 8.69 -0.25 11.99
C HIS A 184 9.36 -1.54 12.46
N GLY A 185 9.40 -2.57 11.60
CA GLY A 185 10.12 -3.80 11.90
C GLY A 185 11.64 -3.59 11.99
N VAL A 186 12.22 -2.81 11.08
CA VAL A 186 13.65 -2.44 11.16
C VAL A 186 13.94 -1.67 12.45
N GLN A 187 13.07 -0.75 12.86
CA GLN A 187 13.21 -0.07 14.14
C GLN A 187 13.16 -1.06 15.31
N LEU A 188 12.24 -2.03 15.31
CA LEU A 188 12.16 -3.01 16.39
C LEU A 188 13.45 -3.84 16.51
N LEU A 189 14.04 -4.26 15.39
CA LEU A 189 15.33 -4.96 15.37
C LEU A 189 16.47 -4.05 15.83
N SER A 190 16.55 -2.82 15.32
CA SER A 190 17.67 -1.91 15.58
C SER A 190 17.71 -1.36 17.01
N HIS A 191 16.59 -1.39 17.74
CA HIS A 191 16.54 -0.95 19.15
C HIS A 191 16.91 -2.07 20.12
N ASN A 192 17.03 -3.32 19.67
CA ASN A 192 17.42 -4.44 20.51
C ASN A 192 18.95 -4.60 20.46
N PRO A 193 19.67 -4.48 21.59
CA PRO A 193 21.13 -4.57 21.61
C PRO A 193 21.65 -5.96 21.24
N ALA A 194 20.86 -7.02 21.39
CA ALA A 194 21.27 -8.37 21.03
C ALA A 194 21.11 -8.70 19.53
N ILE A 195 20.62 -7.75 18.73
CA ILE A 195 20.39 -7.95 17.29
C ILE A 195 21.20 -6.96 16.46
N SER A 196 22.01 -7.50 15.57
CA SER A 196 22.58 -6.75 14.46
C SER A 196 21.60 -6.73 13.28
N TRP A 197 21.06 -5.56 12.95
CA TRP A 197 20.21 -5.40 11.77
C TRP A 197 21.02 -5.61 10.48
N TRP A 198 20.53 -6.47 9.59
CA TRP A 198 21.23 -6.83 8.36
C TRP A 198 20.59 -6.24 7.11
N GLY A 199 19.26 -6.35 6.96
CA GLY A 199 18.59 -5.88 5.76
C GLY A 199 17.11 -6.23 5.68
N VAL A 200 16.62 -6.33 4.45
CA VAL A 200 15.27 -6.78 4.08
C VAL A 200 15.44 -7.96 3.13
N ARG A 201 14.88 -9.11 3.50
CA ARG A 201 14.74 -10.26 2.63
C ARG A 201 13.53 -10.03 1.74
N VAL A 202 13.71 -10.11 0.43
CA VAL A 202 12.63 -9.91 -0.55
C VAL A 202 12.67 -11.03 -1.58
N ARG A 203 11.49 -11.50 -2.01
CA ARG A 203 11.36 -12.42 -3.13
C ARG A 203 11.05 -11.63 -4.39
N ILE A 204 11.97 -11.68 -5.33
CA ILE A 204 11.85 -11.01 -6.62
C ILE A 204 11.43 -12.07 -7.62
N GLY A 205 10.21 -11.97 -8.14
CA GLY A 205 9.73 -12.85 -9.20
C GLY A 205 9.95 -12.18 -10.55
N GLU A 206 10.47 -12.89 -11.54
CA GLU A 206 10.62 -12.38 -12.91
C GLU A 206 9.93 -13.29 -13.93
N HIS A 207 9.30 -12.68 -14.94
CA HIS A 207 8.68 -13.37 -16.07
C HIS A 207 8.57 -12.44 -17.28
N GLU A 208 9.19 -12.79 -18.41
CA GLU A 208 9.12 -12.04 -19.69
C GLU A 208 9.37 -10.52 -19.58
N GLY A 209 10.32 -10.11 -18.74
CA GLY A 209 10.65 -8.69 -18.52
C GLY A 209 9.73 -7.97 -17.54
N TYR A 210 8.69 -8.64 -17.04
CA TYR A 210 7.95 -8.22 -15.86
C TYR A 210 8.63 -8.76 -14.60
N PHE A 211 8.46 -8.03 -13.50
CA PHE A 211 8.99 -8.38 -12.19
C PHE A 211 7.95 -8.08 -11.10
N THR A 212 7.98 -8.83 -10.00
CA THR A 212 7.14 -8.66 -8.81
C THR A 212 7.98 -8.71 -7.54
N LEU A 213 7.57 -7.98 -6.50
CA LEU A 213 8.24 -7.93 -5.20
C LEU A 213 7.30 -8.51 -4.15
N ARG A 214 7.61 -9.70 -3.64
CA ARG A 214 6.78 -10.43 -2.66
C ARG A 214 7.54 -10.70 -1.37
N ASP A 215 6.77 -10.96 -0.31
CA ASP A 215 7.24 -11.46 0.98
C ASP A 215 8.42 -10.66 1.55
N ALA A 216 8.38 -9.32 1.44
CA ALA A 216 9.45 -8.51 1.98
C ALA A 216 9.39 -8.51 3.52
N THR A 217 10.45 -9.00 4.17
CA THR A 217 10.58 -9.09 5.63
C THR A 217 11.89 -8.46 6.10
N PRO A 218 11.87 -7.62 7.15
CA PRO A 218 13.09 -7.16 7.80
C PRO A 218 13.81 -8.34 8.46
N LEU A 219 15.14 -8.37 8.30
CA LEU A 219 16.04 -9.41 8.77
C LEU A 219 17.11 -8.82 9.70
N GLY A 220 17.31 -9.48 10.83
CA GLY A 220 18.41 -9.25 11.76
C GLY A 220 19.11 -10.57 12.09
N ARG A 221 20.26 -10.45 12.76
CA ARG A 221 21.07 -11.57 13.23
C ARG A 221 21.40 -11.35 14.70
N ILE A 222 21.49 -12.43 15.47
CA ILE A 222 21.82 -12.32 16.90
C ILE A 222 23.32 -12.08 17.04
N GLU A 223 23.70 -11.05 17.79
CA GLU A 223 25.11 -10.73 18.05
C GLU A 223 25.81 -11.90 18.76
N GLY A 224 27.03 -12.23 18.32
CA GLY A 224 27.82 -13.37 18.80
C GLY A 224 27.50 -14.71 18.14
N ILE A 225 26.36 -14.85 17.44
CA ILE A 225 25.97 -16.08 16.71
C ILE A 225 25.40 -15.78 15.31
N GLU A 226 25.92 -14.74 14.65
CA GLU A 226 25.35 -14.13 13.45
C GLU A 226 25.24 -15.08 12.26
N ALA A 227 26.16 -16.04 12.16
CA ALA A 227 26.17 -17.03 11.08
C ALA A 227 25.11 -18.13 11.26
N ASN A 228 24.56 -18.28 12.46
CA ASN A 228 23.81 -19.46 12.85
C ASN A 228 22.35 -19.17 13.21
N VAL A 229 22.00 -17.94 13.59
CA VAL A 229 20.63 -17.58 13.93
C VAL A 229 20.19 -16.31 13.19
N GLU A 230 19.13 -16.48 12.40
CA GLU A 230 18.45 -15.41 11.68
C GLU A 230 17.17 -15.03 12.41
N VAL A 231 16.85 -13.74 12.45
CA VAL A 231 15.64 -13.22 13.07
C VAL A 231 14.89 -12.37 12.06
N GLU A 232 13.66 -12.75 11.78
CA GLU A 232 12.75 -12.06 10.87
C GLU A 232 11.56 -11.51 11.65
N ILE A 233 11.03 -10.38 11.20
CA ILE A 233 9.73 -9.89 11.67
C ILE A 233 8.75 -9.93 10.51
N GLN A 234 7.70 -10.73 10.63
CA GLN A 234 6.60 -10.71 9.68
C GLN A 234 5.68 -9.52 10.00
N MET A 235 5.34 -8.79 8.95
CA MET A 235 4.50 -7.59 9.03
C MET A 235 3.07 -7.95 8.61
N GLU A 236 2.08 -7.56 9.41
CA GLU A 236 0.67 -7.60 9.02
C GLU A 236 0.19 -6.16 8.81
N GLY A 237 -0.02 -5.79 7.54
CA GLY A 237 -0.33 -4.41 7.16
C GLY A 237 0.80 -3.45 7.51
N SER A 238 0.60 -2.62 8.54
CA SER A 238 1.58 -1.62 9.00
C SER A 238 2.27 -1.98 10.32
N GLN A 239 1.86 -3.07 10.97
CA GLN A 239 2.33 -3.44 12.29
C GLN A 239 3.10 -4.77 12.26
N PRO A 240 4.14 -4.91 13.10
CA PRO A 240 4.82 -6.19 13.26
C PRO A 240 3.86 -7.17 13.93
N ALA A 241 3.65 -8.33 13.32
CA ALA A 241 2.65 -9.31 13.75
C ALA A 241 3.28 -10.56 14.35
N LEU A 242 4.45 -10.96 13.85
CA LEU A 242 5.10 -12.18 14.30
C LEU A 242 6.62 -12.02 14.25
N ALA A 243 7.28 -12.35 15.35
CA ALA A 243 8.74 -12.48 15.41
C ALA A 243 9.09 -13.95 15.15
N ARG A 244 9.98 -14.19 14.19
CA ARG A 244 10.43 -15.52 13.79
C ARG A 244 11.94 -15.60 13.90
N ALA A 245 12.45 -16.54 14.68
CA ALA A 245 13.88 -16.87 14.69
C ALA A 245 14.09 -18.23 14.03
N ARG A 246 15.10 -18.33 13.18
CA ARG A 246 15.48 -19.56 12.49
C ARG A 246 16.94 -19.88 12.75
N ILE A 247 17.20 -21.11 13.18
CA ILE A 247 18.56 -21.65 13.30
C ILE A 247 18.97 -22.21 11.94
N VAL A 248 20.03 -21.65 11.36
CA VAL A 248 20.47 -21.98 10.00
C VAL A 248 20.97 -23.43 9.91
N SER A 249 21.69 -23.91 10.93
CA SER A 249 22.31 -25.23 10.95
C SER A 249 21.29 -26.38 11.08
N THR A 250 20.25 -26.20 11.88
CA THR A 250 19.23 -27.24 12.15
C THR A 250 17.95 -27.03 11.35
N GLY A 251 17.72 -25.83 10.85
CA GLY A 251 16.46 -25.44 10.22
C GLY A 251 15.29 -25.26 11.20
N GLU A 252 15.54 -25.36 12.51
CA GLU A 252 14.51 -25.13 13.53
C GLU A 252 14.03 -23.68 13.52
N VAL A 253 12.73 -23.51 13.74
CA VAL A 253 12.05 -22.22 13.65
C VAL A 253 11.24 -21.99 14.92
N PHE A 254 11.40 -20.81 15.51
CA PHE A 254 10.67 -20.34 16.67
C PHE A 254 9.86 -19.11 16.29
N GLU A 255 8.57 -19.13 16.58
CA GLU A 255 7.64 -18.06 16.23
C GLU A 255 6.89 -17.57 17.48
N THR A 256 6.81 -16.26 17.64
CA THR A 256 6.02 -15.61 18.70
C THR A 256 5.14 -14.53 18.08
N GLU A 257 3.84 -14.60 18.32
CA GLU A 257 2.90 -13.55 17.93
C GLU A 257 3.16 -12.26 18.74
N ILE A 258 3.18 -11.13 18.03
CA ILE A 258 3.34 -9.80 18.61
C ILE A 258 1.94 -9.24 18.87
N ARG A 259 1.48 -9.31 20.13
CA ARG A 259 0.18 -8.76 20.56
C ARG A 259 0.33 -7.42 21.26
N ASP A 260 0.75 -7.45 22.53
CA ASP A 260 0.69 -6.27 23.42
C ASP A 260 2.06 -5.56 23.58
N SER A 261 3.17 -6.32 23.50
CA SER A 261 4.52 -5.80 23.70
C SER A 261 5.50 -6.36 22.65
N PRO A 262 5.75 -5.62 21.55
CA PRO A 262 6.65 -6.07 20.47
C PRO A 262 8.07 -6.39 20.95
N ALA A 263 8.58 -5.62 21.92
CA ALA A 263 9.92 -5.83 22.45
C ALA A 263 10.00 -7.10 23.31
N GLU A 264 8.98 -7.40 24.13
CA GLU A 264 8.96 -8.62 24.94
C GLU A 264 8.75 -9.86 24.08
N ALA A 265 7.85 -9.81 23.09
CA ALA A 265 7.63 -10.91 22.15
C ALA A 265 8.90 -11.23 21.37
N LEU A 266 9.58 -10.20 20.83
CA LEU A 266 10.87 -10.36 20.17
C LEU A 266 11.90 -10.97 21.13
N ARG A 267 12.00 -10.46 22.37
CA ARG A 267 12.92 -11.00 23.38
C ARG A 267 12.65 -12.47 23.65
N GLU A 268 11.39 -12.86 23.83
CA GLU A 268 11.02 -14.26 24.05
C GLU A 268 11.45 -15.16 22.88
N THR A 269 11.23 -14.72 21.64
CA THR A 269 11.69 -15.46 20.44
C THR A 269 13.20 -15.64 20.44
N LEU A 270 13.96 -14.58 20.75
CA LEU A 270 15.43 -14.62 20.82
C LEU A 270 15.92 -15.59 21.89
N VAL A 271 15.35 -15.53 23.10
CA VAL A 271 15.71 -16.41 24.23
C VAL A 271 15.52 -17.87 23.84
N ARG A 272 14.37 -18.22 23.25
CA ARG A 272 14.09 -19.59 22.80
C ARG A 272 15.08 -20.05 21.73
N ALA A 273 15.40 -19.20 20.76
CA ALA A 273 16.34 -19.51 19.69
C ALA A 273 17.77 -19.71 20.21
N VAL A 274 18.26 -18.86 21.12
CA VAL A 274 19.59 -18.98 21.73
C VAL A 274 19.70 -20.27 22.55
N ILE A 275 18.69 -20.58 23.38
CA ILE A 275 18.67 -21.82 24.18
C ILE A 275 18.69 -23.05 23.27
N ALA A 276 17.88 -23.06 22.21
CA ALA A 276 17.85 -24.16 21.25
C ALA A 276 19.19 -24.31 20.51
N TYR A 277 19.79 -23.20 20.08
CA TYR A 277 21.09 -23.22 19.43
C TYR A 277 22.20 -23.74 20.34
N ALA A 278 22.27 -23.28 21.60
CA ALA A 278 23.25 -23.77 22.56
C ALA A 278 23.09 -25.27 22.86
N LYS A 279 21.84 -25.77 22.96
CA LYS A 279 21.56 -27.20 23.07
C LYS A 279 22.07 -27.97 21.84
N SER A 280 21.88 -27.43 20.65
CA SER A 280 22.35 -28.07 19.40
C SER A 280 23.88 -28.15 19.32
N CYS A 281 24.59 -27.14 19.83
CA CYS A 281 26.06 -27.10 19.85
C CYS A 281 26.68 -27.83 21.05
N ARG A 282 25.87 -28.25 22.03
CA ARG A 282 26.31 -28.78 23.33
C ARG A 282 27.26 -27.85 24.09
N ASP A 283 27.13 -26.54 23.88
CA ASP A 283 27.97 -25.53 24.51
C ASP A 283 27.11 -24.55 25.33
N PRO A 284 27.05 -24.71 26.65
CA PRO A 284 26.25 -23.84 27.52
C PRO A 284 26.86 -22.45 27.72
N SER A 285 28.14 -22.24 27.37
CA SER A 285 28.79 -20.93 27.51
C SER A 285 28.17 -19.86 26.60
N ILE A 286 27.67 -20.28 25.44
CA ILE A 286 26.95 -19.43 24.48
C ILE A 286 25.70 -18.79 25.10
N VAL A 287 24.98 -19.53 25.96
CA VAL A 287 23.81 -18.97 26.65
C VAL A 287 24.24 -17.95 27.69
N ALA A 288 25.37 -18.17 28.39
CA ALA A 288 25.83 -17.28 29.43
C ALA A 288 26.25 -15.90 28.87
N ASP A 289 26.94 -15.89 27.73
CA ASP A 289 27.38 -14.66 27.07
C ASP A 289 26.22 -13.89 26.43
N SER A 290 25.28 -14.59 25.76
CA SER A 290 24.09 -13.93 25.17
C SER A 290 23.00 -13.59 26.20
N ALA A 291 22.99 -14.22 27.38
CA ALA A 291 21.98 -13.99 28.42
C ALA A 291 22.09 -12.63 29.10
N SER A 292 23.31 -12.08 29.26
CA SER A 292 23.47 -10.73 29.85
C SER A 292 22.84 -9.67 28.96
N ASP A 293 23.02 -9.82 27.65
CA ASP A 293 22.60 -8.83 26.66
C ASP A 293 21.10 -8.92 26.35
N LEU A 294 20.52 -10.12 26.48
CA LEU A 294 19.08 -10.37 26.39
C LEU A 294 18.32 -10.10 27.70
N GLY A 295 19.03 -9.72 28.78
CA GLY A 295 18.41 -9.46 30.09
C GLY A 295 17.73 -10.70 30.69
N ILE A 296 18.23 -11.89 30.37
CA ILE A 296 17.75 -13.15 30.94
C ILE A 296 18.28 -13.21 32.37
N GLN A 297 17.41 -13.08 33.37
CA GLN A 297 17.78 -13.46 34.73
C GLN A 297 18.05 -14.97 34.72
N THR A 298 19.32 -15.33 34.91
CA THR A 298 19.91 -16.68 34.92
C THR A 298 19.41 -17.56 36.07
N SER A 299 18.17 -17.40 36.47
CA SER A 299 17.53 -18.10 37.56
C SER A 299 16.31 -18.83 37.00
N THR A 300 16.52 -20.08 36.58
CA THR A 300 15.69 -21.27 36.87
C THR A 300 15.62 -22.27 35.70
N GLU A 301 15.68 -21.87 34.43
CA GLU A 301 15.54 -22.82 33.29
C GLU A 301 16.85 -23.50 32.83
N LEU A 302 18.02 -22.90 33.09
CA LEU A 302 19.32 -23.50 32.79
C LEU A 302 19.68 -24.70 33.69
N ILE A 303 18.91 -24.96 34.75
CA ILE A 303 19.20 -26.01 35.75
C ILE A 303 18.60 -27.38 35.37
N SER A 304 17.93 -27.51 34.21
CA SER A 304 17.52 -28.83 33.69
C SER A 304 18.59 -29.54 32.85
N PHE A 305 19.84 -29.05 32.85
CA PHE A 305 21.01 -29.81 32.39
C PHE A 305 21.40 -30.97 33.34
N ARG A 306 20.53 -31.36 34.28
CA ARG A 306 20.80 -32.44 35.21
C ARG A 306 20.82 -33.77 34.45
N GLU A 307 21.98 -34.39 34.47
CA GLU A 307 22.27 -35.74 33.98
C GLU A 307 21.10 -36.70 34.24
N PRO A 308 20.76 -37.60 33.30
CA PRO A 308 19.97 -38.76 33.65
C PRO A 308 20.81 -39.64 34.58
N ASP A 309 20.60 -39.46 35.88
CA ASP A 309 20.99 -40.39 36.92
C ASP A 309 20.32 -41.73 36.60
N GLY A 310 21.09 -42.74 36.21
CA GLY A 310 20.53 -44.09 36.07
C GLY A 310 21.25 -45.06 35.15
N SER A 311 22.45 -45.51 35.54
CA SER A 311 22.71 -46.96 35.49
C SER A 311 23.74 -47.35 36.54
N LYS A 312 23.24 -47.78 37.70
CA LYS A 312 23.88 -48.83 38.48
C LYS A 312 23.76 -50.13 37.69
N GLU A 313 24.89 -50.76 37.39
CA GLU A 313 25.23 -52.14 37.78
C GLU A 313 26.75 -52.26 37.91
#